data_AF-A0A534KW21-F1
#
_entry.id   AF-A0A534KW21-F1
#
_cell.length_a   1.000
_cell.length_b   1.000
_cell.length_c   1.000
_cell.angle_alpha   90.00
_cell.angle_beta   90.00
_cell.angle_gamma   90.00
#
_symmetry.space_group_name_H-M   'P 1'
#
loop_
_entity.id
_entity.type
_entity.pdbx_description
1 polymer ?
#
loop_
_entity_poly.entity_id
_entity_poly.type
_entity_poly.pdbx_seq_one_letter_code
_entity_poly.pdbx_strand_id
1 'polypeptide(L)' 'MGTESEKRIVLRIDPNDESITLKDIMQRIQEIQRQNPNLDVFFDGDEYAVCSRPRDKARPIAEAVEGKKKA' A
#
# COMPACT_ATOMS: atom_id res chain seq x y z
N MET A 1 -18.60 8.33 0.28
CA MET A 1 -18.23 7.70 1.57
C MET A 1 -17.06 6.77 1.27
N GLY A 2 -16.03 6.81 2.12
CA GLY A 2 -14.62 6.58 1.77
C GLY A 2 -14.23 5.18 1.30
N THR A 3 -13.24 5.14 0.40
CA THR A 3 -12.58 3.98 -0.22
C THR A 3 -11.65 3.21 0.74
N GLU A 4 -12.02 3.11 2.01
CA GLU A 4 -11.22 2.46 3.07
C GLU A 4 -11.57 0.97 3.21
N SER A 5 -12.76 0.56 2.73
CA SER A 5 -13.34 -0.78 2.95
C SER A 5 -12.60 -1.94 2.26
N GLU A 6 -11.55 -1.68 1.47
CA GLU A 6 -10.83 -2.74 0.74
C GLU A 6 -9.33 -2.77 1.02
N LYS A 7 -8.84 -1.82 1.80
CA LYS A 7 -7.47 -1.87 2.32
C LYS A 7 -7.41 -3.04 3.31
N ARG A 8 -6.45 -3.93 3.09
CA ARG A 8 -6.16 -5.05 3.99
C ARG A 8 -4.71 -4.96 4.45
N ILE A 9 -4.52 -4.97 5.76
CA ILE A 9 -3.18 -5.04 6.35
C ILE A 9 -2.64 -6.45 6.11
N VAL A 10 -1.48 -6.52 5.47
CA VAL A 10 -0.78 -7.78 5.19
C VAL A 10 0.31 -8.02 6.24
N LEU A 11 1.00 -6.96 6.64
CA LEU A 11 2.05 -7.00 7.66
C LEU A 11 2.05 -5.68 8.43
N ARG A 12 2.04 -5.76 9.77
CA ARG A 12 2.35 -4.62 10.63
C ARG A 12 3.84 -4.59 10.92
N ILE A 13 4.40 -3.40 10.96
CA ILE A 13 5.80 -3.18 11.29
C ILE A 13 5.83 -2.47 12.66
N ASP A 14 6.83 -2.76 13.49
CA ASP A 14 7.04 -1.99 14.72
C ASP A 14 7.82 -0.71 14.38
N PRO A 15 7.27 0.49 14.65
CA PRO A 15 7.95 1.75 14.37
C PRO A 15 9.21 1.98 15.20
N ASN A 16 9.42 1.22 16.28
CA ASN A 16 10.58 1.30 17.14
C ASN A 16 11.63 0.22 16.81
N ASP A 17 11.36 -0.68 15.86
CA ASP A 17 12.34 -1.68 15.44
C ASP A 17 13.34 -1.06 14.46
N GLU A 18 14.51 -0.68 14.99
CA GLU A 18 15.63 -0.13 14.22
C GLU A 18 16.28 -1.15 13.26
N SER A 19 15.93 -2.44 13.39
CA SER A 19 16.46 -3.51 12.52
C SER A 19 15.79 -3.54 11.15
N ILE A 20 14.55 -3.03 11.06
CA ILE A 20 13.80 -3.01 9.80
C ILE A 20 14.17 -1.76 9.02
N THR A 21 14.66 -1.96 7.79
CA THR A 21 14.96 -0.85 6.89
C THR A 21 13.84 -0.66 5.87
N LEU A 22 13.77 0.54 5.29
CA LEU A 22 12.89 0.81 4.15
C LEU A 22 13.14 -0.17 3.00
N LYS A 23 14.39 -0.63 2.81
CA LYS A 23 14.73 -1.61 1.79
C LYS A 23 14.05 -2.95 2.03
N ASP A 24 14.01 -3.42 3.29
CA ASP A 24 13.34 -4.67 3.65
C ASP A 24 11.83 -4.58 3.39
N ILE A 25 11.22 -3.44 3.73
CA ILE A 25 9.80 -3.17 3.46
C ILE A 25 9.53 -3.24 1.94
N MET A 26 10.36 -2.58 1.14
CA MET A 26 10.22 -2.58 -0.32
C MET A 26 10.40 -3.99 -0.93
N GLN A 27 11.35 -4.78 -0.42
CA GLN A 27 11.52 -6.17 -0.85
C GLN A 27 10.30 -7.02 -0.50
N ARG A 28 9.75 -6.84 0.71
CA ARG A 28 8.53 -7.52 1.15
C ARG A 28 7.35 -7.21 0.23
N ILE A 29 7.16 -5.94 -0.12
CA ILE A 29 6.12 -5.49 -1.05
C ILE A 29 6.28 -6.19 -2.41
N GLN A 30 7.49 -6.18 -2.97
CA GLN A 30 7.75 -6.83 -4.27
C GLN A 30 7.49 -8.33 -4.26
N GLU A 31 7.85 -9.04 -3.18
CA GLU A 31 7.53 -10.46 -3.02
C GLU A 31 6.01 -10.71 -3.02
N ILE A 32 5.26 -9.94 -2.24
CA ILE A 32 3.80 -10.09 -2.14
C ILE A 32 3.14 -9.80 -3.50
N GLN A 33 3.59 -8.76 -4.20
CA GLN A 33 3.09 -8.41 -5.55
C GLN A 33 3.38 -9.54 -6.57
N ARG A 34 4.56 -10.16 -6.53
CA ARG A 34 4.89 -11.30 -7.41
C ARG A 34 3.99 -12.50 -7.17
N GLN A 35 3.66 -12.77 -5.91
CA GLN A 35 2.76 -13.86 -5.54
C GLN A 35 1.28 -13.54 -5.83
N ASN A 36 0.92 -12.25 -5.87
CA ASN A 36 -0.45 -11.77 -6.01
C ASN A 36 -0.54 -10.66 -7.08
N PRO A 37 -0.45 -10.99 -8.38
CA PRO A 37 -0.42 -9.99 -9.46
C PRO A 37 -1.69 -9.13 -9.59
N ASN A 38 -2.79 -9.55 -8.95
CA ASN A 38 -4.08 -8.87 -8.94
C ASN A 38 -4.22 -7.88 -7.78
N LEU A 39 -3.23 -7.79 -6.89
CA LEU A 39 -3.22 -6.86 -5.77
C LEU A 39 -2.29 -5.69 -6.03
N ASP A 40 -2.73 -4.51 -5.63
CA ASP A 40 -1.90 -3.34 -5.42
C ASP A 40 -1.43 -3.38 -3.96
N VAL A 41 -0.12 -3.55 -3.76
CA VAL A 41 0.51 -3.69 -2.43
C VAL A 41 1.39 -2.48 -2.18
N PHE A 42 1.24 -1.84 -1.04
CA PHE A 42 1.88 -0.57 -0.71
C PHE A 42 2.20 -0.47 0.79
N PHE A 43 3.13 0.40 1.15
CA PHE A 43 3.40 0.74 2.54
C PHE A 43 2.53 1.92 2.96
N ASP A 44 1.82 1.80 4.08
CA ASP A 44 1.07 2.87 4.71
C ASP A 44 1.88 3.43 5.89
N GLY A 45 2.30 4.69 5.75
CA GLY A 45 3.17 5.34 6.72
C GLY A 45 2.43 5.79 7.99
N ASP A 46 1.11 5.97 7.93
CA ASP A 46 0.29 6.35 9.09
C ASP A 46 0.03 5.13 9.98
N GLU A 47 -0.29 3.98 9.39
CA GLU A 47 -0.48 2.72 10.12
C GLU A 47 0.82 1.94 10.37
N TYR A 48 1.93 2.39 9.80
CA TYR A 48 3.22 1.70 9.82
C TYR A 48 3.09 0.22 9.39
N ALA A 49 2.43 -0.01 8.25
CA ALA A 49 2.04 -1.34 7.81
C ALA A 49 2.11 -1.51 6.29
N VAL A 50 2.51 -2.71 5.84
CA VAL A 50 2.32 -3.11 4.44
C VAL A 50 0.87 -3.54 4.26
N CYS A 51 0.20 -2.86 3.34
CA CYS A 51 -1.20 -3.04 3.02
C CYS A 51 -1.37 -3.49 1.58
N SER A 52 -2.55 -4.04 1.28
CA SER A 52 -2.93 -4.43 -0.08
C SER A 52 -4.37 -4.07 -0.36
N ARG A 53 -4.71 -3.94 -1.64
CA ARG A 53 -6.07 -3.80 -2.14
C ARG A 53 -6.20 -4.40 -3.55
N PRO A 54 -7.41 -4.72 -4.02
CA PRO A 54 -7.60 -5.18 -5.39
C PRO A 54 -7.13 -4.14 -6.42
N ARG A 55 -6.31 -4.57 -7.39
CA ARG A 55 -5.67 -3.68 -8.38
C ARG A 55 -6.68 -2.99 -9.30
N ASP A 56 -7.78 -3.66 -9.65
CA ASP A 56 -8.87 -3.07 -10.43
C ASP A 56 -9.47 -1.82 -9.79
N LYS A 57 -9.32 -1.68 -8.47
CA LYS A 57 -9.83 -0.55 -7.70
C LYS A 57 -8.75 0.49 -7.37
N ALA A 58 -7.49 0.20 -7.72
CA ALA A 58 -6.38 1.15 -7.60
C ALA A 58 -6.32 2.16 -8.75
N ARG A 59 -6.82 1.80 -9.95
CA ARG A 59 -6.91 2.72 -11.10
C ARG A 59 -7.80 3.96 -10.88
N PRO A 60 -9.06 3.83 -10.43
CA PRO A 60 -9.96 4.98 -10.34
C PRO A 60 -9.54 6.05 -9.32
N ILE A 61 -8.72 5.69 -8.33
CA ILE A 61 -8.26 6.62 -7.29
C ILE A 61 -7.01 7.41 -7.68
N ALA A 62 -6.05 6.83 -8.43
CA ALA A 62 -4.86 7.56 -8.87
C ALA A 62 -5.25 8.69 -9.84
N GLU A 63 -6.18 8.42 -10.75
CA GLU A 63 -6.74 9.43 -11.66
C GLU A 63 -7.53 10.52 -10.90
N ALA A 64 -8.24 10.15 -9.82
CA ALA A 64 -8.97 11.12 -8.98
C ALA A 64 -8.05 12.00 -8.11
N VAL A 65 -6.88 11.51 -7.70
CA VAL A 65 -5.88 12.30 -6.95
C VAL A 65 -5.13 13.26 -7.88
N GLU A 66 -4.77 12.82 -9.09
CA GLU A 66 -4.05 13.63 -10.08
C GLU A 66 -4.93 14.77 -10.65
N GLY A 67 -6.25 14.58 -10.72
CA GLY A 67 -7.21 15.60 -11.14
C GLY A 67 -7.39 16.80 -10.18
N LYS A 68 -6.82 16.78 -8.97
CA LYS A 68 -6.93 17.89 -8.00
C LYS A 68 -5.80 18.93 -8.05
N LYS A 69 -4.85 18.83 -9.00
CA LYS A 69 -3.71 19.76 -9.10
C LYS A 69 -3.87 20.91 -10.12
N LYS A 70 -5.09 21.25 -10.54
CA LYS A 70 -5.40 22.49 -11.27
C LYS A 70 -6.69 23.13 -10.75
N ALA A 71 -6.56 24.00 -9.77
CA ALA A 71 -7.46 25.12 -9.50
C ALA A 71 -6.66 26.25 -8.86
#